data_AF-A0A5J4Q4F1-F1
#
_entry.id   AF-A0A5J4Q4F1-F1
#
_cell.length_a   1.000
_cell.length_b   1.000
_cell.length_c   1.000
_cell.angle_alpha   90.00
_cell.angle_beta   90.00
_cell.angle_gamma   90.00
#
_symmetry.space_group_name_H-M   'P 1'
#
loop_
_entity.id
_entity.type
_entity.pdbx_description
1 polymer ?
#
loop_
_entity_poly.entity_id
_entity_poly.type
_entity_poly.pdbx_seq_one_letter_code
_entity_poly.pdbx_strand_id
1 'polypeptide(L)'
;MKKLYVLTLLSVLFAFYGCQKDDEKEIVIINFDELLNGANQEFITSNGVKVDDKDYYYQTNFKEPLNILQFKHYYNDRGFGGGFTYINYTDLTTPGYSNLSAIAGKGKSGSVYLTSNTSIYTPARITNLQSDKYKFTGAWVTNSTYAYLAVKEGNDGGGEWSVIKGKFTTDDYFILTATGYDSNDKSIGKVSFYLADFRNGKSDIVNSWSWIDFTPLASAEYIEFEMSSTDTGDFGMNTPSYFCMDDITLTEK
;
A
#
# COMPACT_ATOMS: atom_id res chain seq x y z
N MET A 1 -42.18 16.59 -17.83
CA MET A 1 -41.77 16.79 -16.43
C MET A 1 -40.26 16.88 -16.39
N LYS A 2 -39.72 17.86 -15.63
CA LYS A 2 -38.39 18.46 -15.77
C LYS A 2 -37.25 17.48 -15.54
N LYS A 3 -36.21 17.57 -16.40
CA LYS A 3 -34.89 16.97 -16.22
C LYS A 3 -34.21 17.62 -15.01
N LEU A 4 -33.80 16.84 -14.03
CA LEU A 4 -32.98 17.30 -12.90
C LEU A 4 -31.53 16.95 -13.23
N TYR A 5 -30.77 17.96 -13.68
CA TYR A 5 -29.32 17.86 -13.76
C TYR A 5 -28.77 18.05 -12.35
N VAL A 6 -28.23 16.99 -11.75
CA VAL A 6 -27.46 17.07 -10.52
C VAL A 6 -26.05 17.52 -10.92
N LEU A 7 -25.73 18.78 -10.63
CA LEU A 7 -24.36 19.29 -10.66
C LEU A 7 -23.59 18.60 -9.51
N THR A 8 -22.60 17.77 -9.85
CA THR A 8 -21.63 17.22 -8.90
C THR A 8 -20.60 18.31 -8.56
N LEU A 9 -20.51 18.67 -7.28
CA LEU A 9 -19.40 19.46 -6.76
C LEU A 9 -18.24 18.51 -6.46
N LEU A 10 -17.20 18.51 -7.31
CA LEU A 10 -15.86 18.05 -6.95
C LEU A 10 -15.26 19.11 -6.00
N SER A 11 -15.01 18.78 -4.74
CA SER A 11 -14.31 19.69 -3.83
C SER A 11 -12.80 19.60 -4.05
N VAL A 12 -12.29 20.38 -4.98
CA VAL A 12 -10.86 20.72 -5.06
C VAL A 12 -10.61 21.85 -4.07
N LEU A 13 -9.92 21.57 -2.96
CA LEU A 13 -9.55 22.58 -1.97
C LEU A 13 -8.37 23.40 -2.51
N PHE A 14 -8.66 24.50 -3.21
CA PHE A 14 -7.67 25.54 -3.52
C PHE A 14 -7.59 26.53 -2.34
N ALA A 15 -6.51 26.48 -1.58
CA ALA A 15 -6.19 27.53 -0.62
C ALA A 15 -5.52 28.69 -1.36
N PHE A 16 -6.28 29.74 -1.72
CA PHE A 16 -5.70 30.97 -2.26
C PHE A 16 -5.46 31.98 -1.13
N TYR A 17 -4.19 32.12 -0.71
CA TYR A 17 -3.71 33.30 0.00
C TYR A 17 -2.87 34.15 -0.96
N GLY A 18 -3.15 35.45 -1.03
CA GLY A 18 -2.70 36.33 -2.10
C GLY A 18 -1.24 36.83 -2.00
N CYS A 19 -0.71 37.12 -3.20
CA CYS A 19 0.36 38.07 -3.54
C CYS A 19 1.81 37.79 -3.12
N GLN A 20 2.41 36.77 -3.75
CA GLN A 20 3.60 36.88 -4.61
C GLN A 20 3.56 35.67 -5.55
N LYS A 21 3.75 35.85 -6.86
CA LYS A 21 3.86 34.71 -7.80
C LYS A 21 5.23 34.06 -7.60
N ASP A 22 5.40 33.36 -6.49
CA ASP A 22 6.23 32.18 -6.50
C ASP A 22 5.38 31.11 -7.19
N ASP A 23 5.92 30.46 -8.21
CA ASP A 23 5.23 29.36 -8.90
C ASP A 23 5.05 28.21 -7.88
N GLU A 24 3.97 28.26 -7.10
CA GLU A 24 3.61 27.22 -6.14
C GLU A 24 3.38 25.93 -6.93
N LYS A 25 4.30 24.98 -6.74
CA LYS A 25 4.22 23.67 -7.37
C LYS A 25 2.96 22.96 -6.90
N GLU A 26 2.18 22.45 -7.84
CA GLU A 26 0.97 21.69 -7.54
C GLU A 26 1.32 20.47 -6.66
N ILE A 27 0.60 20.29 -5.55
CA ILE A 27 0.67 19.10 -4.71
C ILE A 27 -0.57 18.26 -5.01
N VAL A 28 -0.35 17.01 -5.40
CA VAL A 28 -1.41 16.04 -5.66
C VAL A 28 -1.36 14.95 -4.60
N ILE A 29 -2.48 14.76 -3.91
CA ILE A 29 -2.67 13.67 -2.95
C ILE A 29 -3.63 12.66 -3.57
N ILE A 30 -3.13 11.45 -3.80
CA ILE A 30 -3.92 10.35 -4.35
C ILE A 30 -4.61 9.62 -3.19
N ASN A 31 -5.94 9.70 -3.18
CA ASN A 31 -6.82 8.91 -2.31
C ASN A 31 -7.80 8.09 -3.17
N PHE A 32 -8.52 7.16 -2.52
CA PHE A 32 -9.36 6.17 -3.21
C PHE A 32 -10.84 6.21 -2.77
N ASP A 33 -11.24 7.25 -2.04
CA ASP A 33 -12.52 7.29 -1.30
C ASP A 33 -13.77 7.11 -2.17
N GLU A 34 -13.74 7.61 -3.40
CA GLU A 34 -14.89 7.55 -4.31
C GLU A 34 -14.96 6.25 -5.12
N LEU A 35 -14.03 5.32 -4.92
CA LEU A 35 -13.97 4.07 -5.71
C LEU A 35 -14.86 2.95 -5.14
N LEU A 36 -15.29 3.06 -3.88
CA LEU A 36 -16.17 2.08 -3.23
C LEU A 36 -17.43 2.79 -2.73
N ASN A 37 -18.58 2.11 -2.82
CA ASN A 37 -19.90 2.72 -2.56
C ASN A 37 -20.68 2.05 -1.41
N GLY A 38 -20.00 1.21 -0.63
CA GLY A 38 -20.53 0.55 0.56
C GLY A 38 -19.42 0.21 1.54
N ALA A 39 -19.77 -0.31 2.70
CA ALA A 39 -18.80 -0.76 3.70
C ALA A 39 -18.31 -2.19 3.42
N ASN A 40 -17.11 -2.51 3.89
CA ASN A 40 -16.49 -3.82 3.76
C ASN A 40 -16.43 -4.32 2.31
N GLN A 41 -15.94 -3.47 1.42
CA GLN A 41 -15.69 -3.75 0.02
C GLN A 41 -14.20 -3.67 -0.31
N GLU A 42 -13.81 -4.40 -1.34
CA GLU A 42 -12.49 -4.36 -1.97
C GLU A 42 -12.62 -4.21 -3.47
N PHE A 43 -11.54 -3.79 -4.13
CA PHE A 43 -11.43 -3.85 -5.57
C PHE A 43 -11.55 -5.30 -6.06
N ILE A 44 -12.50 -5.54 -6.96
CA ILE A 44 -12.69 -6.81 -7.65
C ILE A 44 -12.67 -6.58 -9.16
N THR A 45 -12.13 -7.53 -9.91
CA THR A 45 -12.04 -7.46 -11.36
C THR A 45 -11.99 -8.85 -11.98
N SER A 46 -12.48 -8.96 -13.21
CA SER A 46 -12.34 -10.15 -14.06
C SER A 46 -11.44 -9.90 -15.28
N ASN A 47 -10.80 -8.73 -15.35
CA ASN A 47 -10.01 -8.29 -16.51
C ASN A 47 -8.54 -8.72 -16.43
N GLY A 48 -8.17 -9.52 -15.44
CA GLY A 48 -6.81 -10.04 -15.32
C GLY A 48 -6.51 -11.15 -16.31
N VAL A 49 -5.21 -11.29 -16.59
CA VAL A 49 -4.67 -12.35 -17.46
C VAL A 49 -3.59 -13.10 -16.72
N LYS A 50 -3.43 -14.39 -17.01
CA LYS A 50 -2.25 -15.16 -16.59
C LYS A 50 -1.11 -14.95 -17.59
N VAL A 51 0.15 -14.95 -17.15
CA VAL A 51 1.30 -14.89 -18.09
C VAL A 51 1.44 -16.22 -18.82
N ASP A 52 1.29 -17.31 -18.07
CA ASP A 52 1.22 -18.70 -18.55
C ASP A 52 -0.02 -19.40 -17.98
N ASP A 53 -0.57 -20.39 -18.68
CA ASP A 53 -1.70 -21.21 -18.22
C ASP A 53 -1.43 -21.90 -16.86
N LYS A 54 -0.15 -22.07 -16.52
CA LYS A 54 0.32 -22.63 -15.25
C LYS A 54 0.36 -21.63 -14.10
N ASP A 55 0.25 -20.33 -14.37
CA ASP A 55 0.30 -19.32 -13.31
C ASP A 55 -0.87 -19.47 -12.36
N TYR A 56 -0.58 -19.26 -11.08
CA TYR A 56 -1.58 -19.33 -10.05
C TYR A 56 -2.45 -18.06 -9.98
N TYR A 57 -1.89 -16.90 -10.34
CA TYR A 57 -2.55 -15.60 -10.24
C TYR A 57 -2.86 -15.00 -11.61
N TYR A 58 -4.05 -14.43 -11.73
CA TYR A 58 -4.35 -13.42 -12.74
C TYR A 58 -3.67 -12.12 -12.33
N GLN A 59 -3.10 -11.41 -13.30
CA GLN A 59 -2.51 -10.09 -13.11
C GLN A 59 -3.27 -9.04 -13.93
N THR A 60 -3.43 -7.86 -13.34
CA THR A 60 -3.98 -6.68 -14.01
C THR A 60 -3.37 -5.42 -13.39
N ASN A 61 -3.85 -4.26 -13.84
CA ASN A 61 -3.59 -3.01 -13.16
C ASN A 61 -4.89 -2.25 -12.93
N PHE A 62 -4.96 -1.50 -11.84
CA PHE A 62 -5.95 -0.43 -11.70
C PHE A 62 -5.24 0.93 -11.64
N LYS A 63 -6.01 1.97 -11.89
CA LYS A 63 -5.55 3.36 -11.85
C LYS A 63 -6.49 4.15 -10.95
N GLU A 64 -5.95 5.18 -10.32
CA GLU A 64 -6.76 6.19 -9.66
C GLU A 64 -7.42 7.13 -10.71
N PRO A 65 -8.50 7.85 -10.38
CA PRO A 65 -9.32 8.60 -11.35
C PRO A 65 -8.58 9.64 -12.21
N LEU A 66 -7.49 10.23 -11.73
CA LEU A 66 -6.68 11.23 -12.43
C LEU A 66 -5.68 10.60 -13.42
N ASN A 67 -5.54 9.28 -13.43
CA ASN A 67 -4.59 8.54 -14.28
C ASN A 67 -3.12 9.00 -14.13
N ILE A 68 -2.73 9.42 -12.93
CA ILE A 68 -1.36 9.73 -12.52
C ILE A 68 -0.67 8.45 -12.05
N LEU A 69 -1.32 7.66 -11.21
CA LEU A 69 -0.75 6.42 -10.67
C LEU A 69 -1.46 5.17 -11.19
N GLN A 70 -0.66 4.14 -11.47
CA GLN A 70 -1.10 2.80 -11.80
C GLN A 70 -0.52 1.79 -10.80
N PHE A 71 -1.33 0.81 -10.41
CA PHE A 71 -1.00 -0.17 -9.39
C PHE A 71 -1.10 -1.58 -9.95
N LYS A 72 -0.06 -2.39 -9.71
CA LYS A 72 -0.11 -3.83 -10.01
C LYS A 72 -1.06 -4.53 -9.05
N HIS A 73 -1.93 -5.38 -9.59
CA HIS A 73 -2.89 -6.16 -8.81
C HIS A 73 -2.89 -7.61 -9.28
N TYR A 74 -2.81 -8.53 -8.33
CA TYR A 74 -2.83 -9.97 -8.55
C TYR A 74 -3.95 -10.59 -7.75
N TYR A 75 -4.68 -11.52 -8.36
CA TYR A 75 -5.80 -12.22 -7.73
C TYR A 75 -5.97 -13.62 -8.30
N ASN A 76 -6.75 -14.45 -7.62
CA ASN A 76 -7.25 -15.72 -8.13
C ASN A 76 -8.70 -15.93 -7.67
N ASP A 77 -9.24 -17.14 -7.86
CA ASP A 77 -10.61 -17.47 -7.48
C ASP A 77 -10.88 -17.38 -5.96
N ARG A 78 -9.83 -17.27 -5.14
CA ARG A 78 -9.90 -17.11 -3.68
C ARG A 78 -9.76 -15.64 -3.24
N GLY A 79 -9.59 -14.70 -4.17
CA GLY A 79 -9.49 -13.27 -3.90
C GLY A 79 -8.10 -12.70 -4.16
N PHE A 80 -7.77 -11.62 -3.45
CA PHE A 80 -6.51 -10.91 -3.56
C PHE A 80 -5.29 -11.80 -3.29
N GLY A 81 -4.30 -11.75 -4.19
CA GLY A 81 -3.11 -12.61 -4.18
C GLY A 81 -1.78 -11.86 -4.11
N GLY A 82 -1.78 -10.54 -4.32
CA GLY A 82 -0.60 -9.70 -4.20
C GLY A 82 -0.65 -8.46 -5.07
N GLY A 83 0.44 -7.69 -5.06
CA GLY A 83 0.43 -6.32 -5.53
C GLY A 83 -0.33 -5.42 -4.56
N PHE A 84 -1.23 -4.60 -5.08
CA PHE A 84 -2.10 -3.72 -4.31
C PHE A 84 -3.58 -4.04 -4.56
N THR A 85 -4.44 -3.69 -3.61
CA THR A 85 -5.89 -3.62 -3.77
C THR A 85 -6.41 -2.42 -2.96
N TYR A 86 -7.41 -1.69 -3.46
CA TYR A 86 -8.07 -0.66 -2.65
C TYR A 86 -9.29 -1.25 -1.93
N ILE A 87 -9.49 -0.84 -0.68
CA ILE A 87 -10.36 -1.52 0.28
C ILE A 87 -10.85 -0.55 1.35
N ASN A 88 -11.96 -0.88 2.03
CA ASN A 88 -12.46 -0.14 3.20
C ASN A 88 -12.87 -1.04 4.37
N TYR A 89 -12.10 -2.11 4.58
CA TYR A 89 -12.30 -3.03 5.70
C TYR A 89 -11.90 -2.36 7.03
N THR A 90 -12.43 -2.84 8.14
CA THR A 90 -12.23 -2.23 9.47
C THR A 90 -11.95 -3.26 10.56
N ASP A 91 -11.68 -4.52 10.19
CA ASP A 91 -11.47 -5.60 11.15
C ASP A 91 -10.06 -5.55 11.76
N LEU A 92 -10.01 -5.25 13.05
CA LEU A 92 -8.76 -5.11 13.82
C LEU A 92 -8.38 -6.35 14.62
N THR A 93 -9.17 -7.43 14.54
CA THR A 93 -9.12 -8.51 15.53
C THR A 93 -8.95 -9.90 14.92
N THR A 94 -9.37 -10.13 13.68
CA THR A 94 -9.29 -11.45 13.07
C THR A 94 -7.88 -11.70 12.52
N PRO A 95 -7.16 -12.73 12.99
CA PRO A 95 -5.88 -13.11 12.40
C PRO A 95 -6.09 -13.87 11.07
N GLY A 96 -5.08 -13.85 10.20
CA GLY A 96 -5.05 -14.62 8.96
C GLY A 96 -5.14 -13.78 7.69
N TYR A 97 -4.76 -14.43 6.57
CA TYR A 97 -4.56 -13.79 5.26
C TYR A 97 -5.81 -13.16 4.65
N SER A 98 -7.01 -13.56 5.08
CA SER A 98 -8.27 -12.95 4.62
C SER A 98 -8.54 -11.59 5.25
N ASN A 99 -7.87 -11.24 6.37
CA ASN A 99 -8.02 -9.93 6.98
C ASN A 99 -7.06 -8.91 6.34
N LEU A 100 -7.56 -8.25 5.30
CA LEU A 100 -6.86 -7.21 4.57
C LEU A 100 -6.99 -5.81 5.19
N SER A 101 -7.51 -5.70 6.42
CA SER A 101 -7.73 -4.41 7.06
C SER A 101 -6.42 -3.72 7.42
N ALA A 102 -6.39 -2.39 7.41
CA ALA A 102 -5.34 -1.63 8.07
C ALA A 102 -5.56 -1.70 9.58
N ILE A 103 -4.48 -1.88 10.35
CA ILE A 103 -4.60 -1.91 11.83
C ILE A 103 -5.08 -0.56 12.40
N ALA A 104 -4.96 0.52 11.63
CA ALA A 104 -5.52 1.83 11.95
C ALA A 104 -7.06 1.87 11.91
N GLY A 105 -7.70 0.84 11.31
CA GLY A 105 -9.16 0.65 11.28
C GLY A 105 -9.93 1.50 10.28
N LYS A 106 -9.22 2.32 9.49
CA LYS A 106 -9.75 3.15 8.40
C LYS A 106 -8.61 3.75 7.59
N GLY A 107 -8.96 4.38 6.46
CA GLY A 107 -8.03 5.20 5.68
C GLY A 107 -7.42 6.35 6.49
N LYS A 108 -6.25 6.81 6.04
CA LYS A 108 -5.60 8.02 6.56
C LYS A 108 -6.45 9.24 6.25
N SER A 109 -7.03 9.27 5.05
CA SER A 109 -8.08 10.18 4.63
C SER A 109 -9.31 9.35 4.22
N GLY A 110 -10.48 9.78 4.70
CA GLY A 110 -11.74 9.06 4.58
C GLY A 110 -11.70 7.58 4.98
N SER A 111 -12.18 6.72 4.09
CA SER A 111 -12.53 5.32 4.36
C SER A 111 -11.84 4.30 3.48
N VAL A 112 -11.42 4.67 2.26
CA VAL A 112 -10.79 3.74 1.32
C VAL A 112 -9.28 3.96 1.29
N TYR A 113 -8.53 2.87 1.43
CA TYR A 113 -7.07 2.86 1.43
C TYR A 113 -6.54 1.65 0.65
N LEU A 114 -5.23 1.54 0.49
CA LEU A 114 -4.58 0.41 -0.17
C LEU A 114 -4.13 -0.64 0.86
N THR A 115 -4.37 -1.91 0.54
CA THR A 115 -3.65 -3.04 1.15
C THR A 115 -2.76 -3.67 0.10
N SER A 116 -1.55 -4.04 0.52
CA SER A 116 -0.53 -4.65 -0.33
C SER A 116 -0.11 -5.99 0.25
N ASN A 117 0.12 -6.95 -0.64
CA ASN A 117 0.91 -8.15 -0.37
C ASN A 117 2.00 -8.21 -1.44
N THR A 118 3.26 -8.28 -1.02
CA THR A 118 4.39 -8.35 -1.95
C THR A 118 5.14 -9.66 -1.82
N SER A 119 5.54 -10.21 -2.98
CA SER A 119 6.44 -11.34 -3.11
C SER A 119 7.19 -11.27 -4.43
N ILE A 120 8.18 -12.13 -4.63
CA ILE A 120 8.87 -12.26 -5.91
C ILE A 120 7.95 -12.69 -7.06
N TYR A 121 6.80 -13.31 -6.77
CA TYR A 121 5.82 -13.78 -7.76
C TYR A 121 4.71 -12.76 -8.04
N THR A 122 4.42 -11.91 -7.05
CA THR A 122 3.35 -10.90 -7.08
C THR A 122 3.90 -9.55 -6.63
N PRO A 123 4.88 -8.97 -7.35
CA PRO A 123 5.58 -7.77 -6.92
C PRO A 123 4.60 -6.60 -6.75
N ALA A 124 4.67 -5.95 -5.59
CA ALA A 124 3.95 -4.71 -5.36
C ALA A 124 4.66 -3.55 -6.06
N ARG A 125 4.02 -2.99 -7.09
CA ARG A 125 4.54 -1.87 -7.89
C ARG A 125 3.50 -0.76 -8.06
N ILE A 126 3.97 0.47 -7.90
CA ILE A 126 3.26 1.71 -8.24
C ILE A 126 4.03 2.38 -9.38
N THR A 127 3.34 2.66 -10.49
CA THR A 127 3.91 3.34 -11.66
C THR A 127 3.34 4.74 -11.79
N ASN A 128 4.21 5.74 -11.96
CA ASN A 128 3.83 7.10 -12.27
C ASN A 128 3.67 7.25 -13.80
N LEU A 129 2.43 7.36 -14.25
CA LEU A 129 2.08 7.52 -15.67
C LEU A 129 2.31 8.95 -16.18
N GLN A 130 2.58 9.89 -15.27
CA GLN A 130 2.84 11.30 -15.58
C GLN A 130 4.15 11.75 -14.95
N SER A 131 5.17 10.89 -15.03
CA SER A 131 6.50 11.13 -14.48
C SER A 131 7.16 12.38 -15.04
N ASP A 132 6.88 12.79 -16.27
CA ASP A 132 7.36 14.07 -16.82
C ASP A 132 6.80 15.31 -16.09
N LYS A 133 5.62 15.20 -15.47
CA LYS A 133 4.95 16.30 -14.75
C LYS A 133 5.15 16.19 -13.23
N TYR A 134 4.99 15.01 -12.66
CA TYR A 134 4.95 14.80 -11.21
C TYR A 134 6.10 13.93 -10.71
N LYS A 135 6.53 14.18 -9.47
CA LYS A 135 7.54 13.41 -8.73
C LYS A 135 6.99 12.89 -7.41
N PHE A 136 7.43 11.72 -6.99
CA PHE A 136 7.04 11.15 -5.70
C PHE A 136 7.54 12.03 -4.54
N THR A 137 6.69 12.23 -3.55
CA THR A 137 7.02 12.96 -2.31
C THR A 137 7.00 12.02 -1.11
N GLY A 138 5.98 11.17 -1.01
CA GLY A 138 5.87 10.21 0.07
C GLY A 138 4.50 9.56 0.11
N ALA A 139 4.26 8.75 1.14
CA ALA A 139 2.97 8.13 1.39
C ALA A 139 2.81 7.83 2.89
N TRP A 140 1.56 7.67 3.32
CA TRP A 140 1.26 7.15 4.65
C TRP A 140 1.21 5.63 4.60
N VAL A 141 1.82 4.97 5.59
CA VAL A 141 1.81 3.52 5.72
C VAL A 141 1.42 3.08 7.13
N THR A 142 0.92 1.86 7.23
CA THR A 142 0.73 1.18 8.52
C THR A 142 0.77 -0.34 8.32
N ASN A 143 0.76 -1.10 9.41
CA ASN A 143 0.64 -2.55 9.31
C ASN A 143 -0.77 -2.95 8.83
N SER A 144 -0.86 -4.04 8.09
CA SER A 144 -2.13 -4.76 8.00
C SER A 144 -2.49 -5.34 9.38
N THR A 145 -3.77 -5.57 9.66
CA THR A 145 -4.19 -6.26 10.88
C THR A 145 -3.56 -7.65 10.94
N TYR A 146 -3.51 -8.36 9.81
CA TYR A 146 -2.87 -9.67 9.73
C TYR A 146 -1.40 -9.65 10.19
N ALA A 147 -0.57 -8.81 9.59
CA ALA A 147 0.84 -8.72 9.97
C ALA A 147 1.01 -8.19 11.41
N TYR A 148 0.16 -7.26 11.84
CA TYR A 148 0.21 -6.71 13.19
C TYR A 148 -0.05 -7.79 14.26
N LEU A 149 -1.08 -8.63 14.08
CA LEU A 149 -1.41 -9.70 15.03
C LEU A 149 -0.34 -10.79 15.05
N ALA A 150 0.25 -11.13 13.90
CA ALA A 150 1.39 -12.03 13.83
C ALA A 150 2.58 -11.50 14.65
N VAL A 151 2.95 -10.22 14.46
CA VAL A 151 4.05 -9.57 15.17
C VAL A 151 3.77 -9.43 16.67
N LYS A 152 2.59 -8.92 17.04
CA LYS A 152 2.26 -8.56 18.44
C LYS A 152 1.92 -9.78 19.29
N GLU A 153 1.12 -10.68 18.76
CA GLU A 153 0.50 -11.77 19.52
C GLU A 153 1.11 -13.12 19.17
N GLY A 154 1.88 -13.21 18.08
CA GLY A 154 2.34 -14.49 17.57
C GLY A 154 1.18 -15.30 16.98
N ASN A 155 0.15 -14.62 16.47
CA ASN A 155 -1.05 -15.25 15.95
C ASN A 155 -1.28 -14.84 14.49
N ASP A 156 -0.87 -15.69 13.57
CA ASP A 156 -1.09 -15.55 12.13
C ASP A 156 -2.36 -16.29 11.64
N GLY A 157 -3.15 -16.86 12.55
CA GLY A 157 -4.34 -17.64 12.22
C GLY A 157 -4.06 -19.06 11.73
N GLY A 158 -2.79 -19.51 11.70
CA GLY A 158 -2.40 -20.86 11.28
C GLY A 158 -2.62 -21.95 12.34
N GLY A 159 -2.80 -21.57 13.61
CA GLY A 159 -2.95 -22.52 14.73
C GLY A 159 -1.74 -23.46 14.83
N GLU A 160 -1.99 -24.77 14.87
CA GLU A 160 -0.93 -25.79 14.90
C GLU A 160 -0.07 -25.84 13.63
N TRP A 161 -0.54 -25.23 12.52
CA TRP A 161 0.16 -25.16 11.23
C TRP A 161 0.90 -23.83 11.02
N SER A 162 0.91 -22.96 12.03
CA SER A 162 1.60 -21.67 11.97
C SER A 162 3.09 -21.87 11.76
N VAL A 163 3.69 -21.06 10.88
CA VAL A 163 5.12 -21.09 10.58
C VAL A 163 5.88 -19.89 11.14
N ILE A 164 5.16 -18.89 11.68
CA ILE A 164 5.80 -17.78 12.39
C ILE A 164 6.44 -18.31 13.69
N LYS A 165 7.57 -17.74 14.08
CA LYS A 165 8.26 -18.13 15.32
C LYS A 165 7.54 -17.73 16.62
N GLY A 166 6.38 -17.08 16.50
CA GLY A 166 5.64 -16.45 17.59
C GLY A 166 5.75 -14.93 17.57
N LYS A 167 5.34 -14.29 18.67
CA LYS A 167 5.39 -12.83 18.79
C LYS A 167 6.84 -12.33 18.75
N PHE A 168 7.03 -11.09 18.29
CA PHE A 168 8.34 -10.46 18.27
C PHE A 168 8.87 -10.23 19.68
N THR A 169 10.19 -10.35 19.78
CA THR A 169 10.99 -10.23 21.00
C THR A 169 12.22 -9.37 20.73
N THR A 170 13.10 -9.23 21.73
CA THR A 170 14.33 -8.44 21.62
C THR A 170 15.09 -8.76 20.33
N ASP A 171 15.53 -7.69 19.66
CA ASP A 171 16.28 -7.71 18.40
C ASP A 171 15.49 -8.10 17.13
N ASP A 172 14.18 -8.31 17.24
CA ASP A 172 13.30 -8.49 16.09
C ASP A 172 13.01 -7.19 15.33
N TYR A 173 12.72 -7.31 14.03
CA TYR A 173 12.30 -6.18 13.20
C TYR A 173 11.40 -6.63 12.06
N PHE A 174 10.60 -5.70 11.56
CA PHE A 174 9.80 -5.85 10.34
C PHE A 174 9.91 -4.57 9.52
N ILE A 175 10.43 -4.68 8.30
CA ILE A 175 10.83 -3.55 7.46
C ILE A 175 10.05 -3.59 6.14
N LEU A 176 9.53 -2.43 5.75
CA LEU A 176 9.07 -2.13 4.40
C LEU A 176 10.19 -1.36 3.67
N THR A 177 10.60 -1.84 2.49
CA THR A 177 11.56 -1.16 1.62
C THR A 177 10.88 -0.76 0.32
N ALA A 178 10.95 0.52 -0.01
CA ALA A 178 10.54 1.09 -1.28
C ALA A 178 11.78 1.35 -2.13
N THR A 179 11.84 0.78 -3.33
CA THR A 179 12.93 0.97 -4.29
C THR A 179 12.39 1.68 -5.53
N GLY A 180 12.99 2.83 -5.86
CA GLY A 180 12.63 3.60 -7.04
C GLY A 180 13.47 3.20 -8.24
N TYR A 181 12.85 3.18 -9.42
CA TYR A 181 13.47 2.81 -10.69
C TYR A 181 13.21 3.87 -11.77
N ASP A 182 14.18 4.03 -12.69
CA ASP A 182 14.03 4.87 -13.88
C ASP A 182 13.39 4.13 -15.06
N SER A 183 13.28 4.80 -16.21
CA SER A 183 12.66 4.27 -17.43
C SER A 183 13.44 3.13 -18.09
N ASN A 184 14.67 2.87 -17.64
CA ASN A 184 15.53 1.79 -18.12
C ASN A 184 15.64 0.65 -17.10
N ASP A 185 14.70 0.58 -16.15
CA ASP A 185 14.66 -0.40 -15.05
C ASP A 185 15.89 -0.37 -14.14
N LYS A 186 16.59 0.77 -14.08
CA LYS A 186 17.73 0.94 -13.17
C LYS A 186 17.24 1.51 -11.84
N SER A 187 17.61 0.85 -10.74
CA SER A 187 17.37 1.38 -9.40
C SER A 187 18.11 2.71 -9.21
N ILE A 188 17.37 3.74 -8.76
CA ILE A 188 17.89 5.09 -8.52
C ILE A 188 18.00 5.43 -7.02
N GLY A 189 17.43 4.59 -6.17
CA GLY A 189 17.43 4.80 -4.73
C GLY A 189 16.52 3.80 -4.00
N LYS A 190 16.65 3.77 -2.68
CA LYS A 190 15.78 3.01 -1.79
C LYS A 190 15.52 3.76 -0.49
N VAL A 191 14.34 3.54 0.09
CA VAL A 191 13.94 4.03 1.41
C VAL A 191 13.42 2.84 2.20
N SER A 192 13.92 2.67 3.43
CA SER A 192 13.48 1.60 4.33
C SER A 192 12.76 2.20 5.54
N PHE A 193 11.66 1.57 5.95
CA PHE A 193 10.81 1.99 7.06
C PHE A 193 10.53 0.80 7.97
N TYR A 194 10.63 0.99 9.28
CA TYR A 194 10.34 -0.05 10.27
C TYR A 194 8.85 -0.04 10.61
N LEU A 195 8.15 -1.10 10.20
CA LEU A 195 6.79 -1.40 10.64
C LEU A 195 6.78 -2.02 12.05
N ALA A 196 7.89 -2.65 12.45
CA ALA A 196 8.20 -2.98 13.83
C ALA A 196 9.71 -2.91 14.09
N ASP A 197 10.12 -2.49 15.29
CA ASP A 197 11.53 -2.41 15.71
C ASP A 197 11.67 -2.75 17.19
N PHE A 198 12.27 -3.92 17.49
CA PHE A 198 12.55 -4.42 18.83
C PHE A 198 14.04 -4.45 19.16
N ARG A 199 14.87 -3.86 18.29
CA ARG A 199 16.32 -3.76 18.50
C ARG A 199 16.63 -2.65 19.50
N ASN A 200 17.81 -2.72 20.10
CA ASN A 200 18.34 -1.66 20.98
C ASN A 200 17.37 -1.31 22.14
N GLY A 201 16.63 -2.29 22.65
CA GLY A 201 15.69 -2.12 23.77
C GLY A 201 14.34 -1.51 23.40
N LYS A 202 14.04 -1.34 22.10
CA LYS A 202 12.72 -0.89 21.63
C LYS A 202 11.68 -2.02 21.67
N SER A 203 10.42 -1.66 21.48
CA SER A 203 9.30 -2.60 21.29
C SER A 203 8.20 -1.98 20.41
N ASP A 204 8.63 -1.21 19.41
CA ASP A 204 7.72 -0.40 18.60
C ASP A 204 7.03 -1.29 17.57
N ILE A 205 5.70 -1.20 17.47
CA ILE A 205 4.91 -1.77 16.38
C ILE A 205 3.98 -0.67 15.86
N VAL A 206 4.10 -0.35 14.58
CA VAL A 206 3.28 0.70 13.94
C VAL A 206 1.82 0.24 13.92
N ASN A 207 0.94 0.97 14.62
CA ASN A 207 -0.49 0.71 14.69
C ASN A 207 -1.38 1.91 14.27
N SER A 208 -0.74 2.98 13.81
CA SER A 208 -1.37 4.15 13.20
C SER A 208 -0.69 4.46 11.88
N TRP A 209 -1.24 5.41 11.12
CA TRP A 209 -0.61 5.88 9.90
C TRP A 209 0.69 6.66 10.20
N SER A 210 1.76 6.28 9.52
CA SER A 210 3.09 6.90 9.61
C SER A 210 3.58 7.31 8.23
N TRP A 211 4.19 8.49 8.13
CA TRP A 211 4.68 9.02 6.87
C TRP A 211 6.03 8.38 6.48
N ILE A 212 6.16 7.96 5.22
CA ILE A 212 7.44 7.65 4.58
C ILE A 212 7.78 8.75 3.58
N ASP A 213 8.98 9.31 3.72
CA ASP A 213 9.53 10.28 2.79
C ASP A 213 10.15 9.57 1.56
N PHE A 214 9.57 9.80 0.38
CA PHE A 214 10.06 9.29 -0.91
C PHE A 214 10.90 10.31 -1.67
N THR A 215 11.35 11.41 -1.04
CA THR A 215 12.27 12.37 -1.67
C THR A 215 13.51 11.69 -2.30
N PRO A 216 14.15 10.66 -1.71
CA PRO A 216 15.23 9.92 -2.36
C PRO A 216 14.83 9.18 -3.65
N LEU A 217 13.54 8.97 -3.87
CA LEU A 217 12.94 8.28 -5.01
C LEU A 217 12.15 9.24 -5.91
N ALA A 218 12.29 10.56 -5.72
CA ALA A 218 11.39 11.55 -6.33
C ALA A 218 11.29 11.42 -7.86
N SER A 219 12.42 11.15 -8.53
CA SER A 219 12.48 11.00 -9.99
C SER A 219 12.19 9.59 -10.49
N ALA A 220 11.66 8.69 -9.65
CA ALA A 220 11.33 7.33 -10.07
C ALA A 220 10.14 7.33 -11.04
N GLU A 221 10.25 6.53 -12.10
CA GLU A 221 9.14 6.18 -12.99
C GLU A 221 8.19 5.19 -12.30
N TYR A 222 8.75 4.29 -11.50
CA TYR A 222 7.97 3.40 -10.65
C TYR A 222 8.71 3.06 -9.36
N ILE A 223 7.94 2.70 -8.35
CA ILE A 223 8.43 2.22 -7.06
C ILE A 223 7.96 0.77 -6.89
N GLU A 224 8.89 -0.11 -6.50
CA GLU A 224 8.57 -1.47 -6.04
C GLU A 224 8.78 -1.58 -4.54
N PHE A 225 7.98 -2.44 -3.92
CA PHE A 225 7.98 -2.65 -2.48
C PHE A 225 8.38 -4.06 -2.13
N GLU A 226 9.27 -4.18 -1.16
CA GLU A 226 9.74 -5.44 -0.58
C GLU A 226 9.60 -5.37 0.94
N MET A 227 9.45 -6.53 1.57
CA MET A 227 9.37 -6.63 3.02
C MET A 227 10.39 -7.63 3.54
N SER A 228 10.95 -7.33 4.72
CA SER A 228 11.88 -8.22 5.42
C SER A 228 11.61 -8.25 6.91
N SER A 229 11.89 -9.40 7.53
CA SER A 229 11.67 -9.66 8.95
C SER A 229 12.80 -10.50 9.52
N THR A 230 12.96 -10.50 10.84
CA THR A 230 13.79 -11.48 11.56
C THR A 230 13.11 -12.83 11.76
N ASP A 231 11.82 -12.94 11.48
CA ASP A 231 11.08 -14.20 11.46
C ASP A 231 11.04 -14.75 10.02
N THR A 232 11.97 -15.65 9.76
CA THR A 232 12.23 -16.27 8.46
C THR A 232 12.39 -17.78 8.59
N GLY A 233 11.99 -18.53 7.57
CA GLY A 233 12.22 -19.96 7.42
C GLY A 233 12.86 -20.30 6.07
N ASP A 234 12.86 -21.59 5.72
CA ASP A 234 13.51 -22.10 4.50
C ASP A 234 12.93 -21.51 3.20
N PHE A 235 11.69 -21.03 3.24
CA PHE A 235 10.98 -20.48 2.07
C PHE A 235 10.91 -18.95 2.06
N GLY A 236 11.66 -18.28 2.94
CA GLY A 236 11.69 -16.82 3.06
C GLY A 236 11.05 -16.32 4.35
N MET A 237 10.47 -15.12 4.28
CA MET A 237 9.85 -14.48 5.44
C MET A 237 8.60 -15.23 5.90
N ASN A 238 8.53 -15.58 7.19
CA ASN A 238 7.33 -16.21 7.78
C ASN A 238 6.32 -15.14 8.21
N THR A 239 6.80 -13.98 8.68
CA THR A 239 5.93 -12.84 8.98
C THR A 239 5.12 -12.49 7.72
N PRO A 240 3.80 -12.27 7.82
CA PRO A 240 2.99 -11.96 6.65
C PRO A 240 3.50 -10.72 5.90
N SER A 241 3.74 -10.83 4.59
CA SER A 241 4.22 -9.72 3.74
C SER A 241 3.12 -8.71 3.37
N TYR A 242 2.30 -8.33 4.35
CA TYR A 242 1.14 -7.46 4.17
C TYR A 242 1.29 -6.12 4.91
N PHE A 243 1.11 -5.02 4.18
CA PHE A 243 1.06 -3.66 4.73
C PHE A 243 -0.08 -2.87 4.10
N CYS A 244 -0.40 -1.72 4.70
CA CYS A 244 -1.39 -0.79 4.16
C CYS A 244 -0.74 0.55 3.84
N MET A 245 -1.25 1.22 2.81
CA MET A 245 -0.77 2.50 2.30
C MET A 245 -1.96 3.41 1.98
N ASP A 246 -1.78 4.72 2.16
CA ASP A 246 -2.78 5.70 1.79
C ASP A 246 -2.13 7.07 1.51
N ASP A 247 -2.90 7.99 0.93
CA ASP A 247 -2.52 9.38 0.68
C ASP A 247 -1.14 9.51 0.01
N ILE A 248 -0.95 8.79 -1.10
CA ILE A 248 0.30 8.85 -1.87
C ILE A 248 0.40 10.25 -2.45
N THR A 249 1.47 10.96 -2.08
CA THR A 249 1.63 12.37 -2.44
C THR A 249 2.69 12.53 -3.51
N LEU A 250 2.34 13.31 -4.53
CA LEU A 250 3.23 13.78 -5.57
C LEU A 250 3.25 15.30 -5.57
N THR A 251 4.35 15.86 -6.05
CA THR A 251 4.47 17.30 -6.32
C THR A 251 4.82 17.48 -7.78
N GLU A 252 4.36 18.57 -8.39
CA GLU A 252 4.80 19.00 -9.72
C GLU A 252 6.32 19.22 -9.74
N LYS A 253 6.96 18.94 -10.88
CA LYS A 253 8.41 19.00 -11.03
C LYS A 253 8.98 20.41 -10.96
#